data_AF-G0R506-F1
#
_entry.id   AF-G0R506-F1
#
_cell.length_a   1.000
_cell.length_b   1.000
_cell.length_c   1.000
_cell.angle_alpha   90.00
_cell.angle_beta   90.00
_cell.angle_gamma   90.00
#
_symmetry.space_group_name_H-M   'P 1'
#
loop_
_entity.id
_entity.type
_entity.pdbx_description
1 polymer ?
#
loop_
_entity_poly.entity_id
_entity_poly.type
_entity_poly.pdbx_seq_one_letter_code
_entity_poly.pdbx_strand_id
1 'polypeptide(L)'
;MYLFNRINRLRYMLSNPAGQLFLGSIGIITAYNTFYHVTKYFNLNEQWKNVYKNLSNQEPYYLQGEEALIYPWLIDNNIKDWEFKQVRIRGYFKDERFFVRRKRDGKEGFLVFAPFVTAVKRLNHRPQIKEVLPVEHVIFVNIGWVALEHQKSVELGSEIAPQLDLDESQFYTDFYTQLNPNPENPNEKEQITMTEIQGIVRKGETENWLTGRRNWPQQSIFNWVDLDFMARFFRVFNLDSAKAAYIERVVSELEEESYPIPSTKENFDKPLITPQYHSQQLSLNIALSVLSFASILFLKR
;
A
#
# COMPACT_ATOMS: atom_id res chain seq x y z
N MET A 1 24.35 26.25 -40.84
CA MET A 1 23.45 26.30 -42.01
C MET A 1 22.26 25.31 -41.91
N TYR A 2 22.48 24.05 -41.50
CA TYR A 2 21.41 23.02 -41.43
C TYR A 2 20.28 23.30 -40.42
N LEU A 3 20.59 23.84 -39.23
CA LEU A 3 19.59 24.19 -38.20
C LEU A 3 18.65 25.30 -38.68
N PHE A 4 19.20 26.31 -39.36
CA PHE A 4 18.47 27.48 -39.86
C PHE A 4 17.43 27.09 -40.91
N ASN A 5 17.80 26.17 -41.82
CA ASN A 5 16.87 25.61 -42.80
C ASN A 5 15.75 24.77 -42.15
N ARG A 6 16.03 24.05 -41.06
CA ARG A 6 14.98 23.32 -40.31
C ARG A 6 14.01 24.29 -39.63
N ILE A 7 14.50 25.36 -39.01
CA ILE A 7 13.67 26.37 -38.33
C ILE A 7 12.74 27.07 -39.35
N ASN A 8 13.27 27.45 -40.51
CA ASN A 8 12.46 28.12 -41.54
C ASN A 8 11.38 27.20 -42.14
N ARG A 9 11.69 25.92 -42.36
CA ARG A 9 10.68 24.93 -42.78
C ARG A 9 9.59 24.75 -41.73
N LEU A 10 9.97 24.67 -40.45
CA LEU A 10 9.03 24.52 -39.35
C LEU A 10 8.11 25.75 -39.23
N ARG A 11 8.67 26.96 -39.36
CA ARG A 11 7.89 28.21 -39.36
C ARG A 11 6.88 28.24 -40.49
N TYR A 12 7.29 27.88 -41.71
CA TYR A 12 6.41 27.85 -42.88
C TYR A 12 5.28 26.82 -42.73
N MET A 13 5.60 25.64 -42.18
CA MET A 13 4.62 24.58 -41.91
C MET A 13 3.61 25.00 -40.84
N LEU A 14 4.05 25.70 -39.79
CA LEU A 14 3.18 26.16 -38.69
C LEU A 14 2.36 27.40 -39.06
N SER A 15 2.83 28.23 -40.00
CA SER A 15 2.12 29.45 -40.42
C SER A 15 0.91 29.20 -41.31
N ASN A 16 0.82 28.03 -41.97
CA ASN A 16 -0.33 27.70 -42.82
C ASN A 16 -1.57 27.36 -41.96
N PRO A 17 -2.80 27.37 -42.54
CA PRO A 17 -4.02 27.10 -41.78
C PRO A 17 -4.01 25.74 -41.06
N ALA A 18 -3.42 24.70 -41.67
CA ALA A 18 -3.32 23.38 -41.07
C ALA A 18 -2.39 23.37 -39.83
N GLY A 19 -1.28 24.10 -39.87
CA GLY A 19 -0.35 24.27 -38.76
C GLY A 19 -0.94 25.08 -37.62
N GLN A 20 -1.72 26.12 -37.93
CA GLN A 20 -2.47 26.89 -36.93
C GLN A 20 -3.56 26.04 -36.27
N LEU A 21 -4.28 25.22 -37.06
CA LEU A 21 -5.26 24.25 -36.53
C LEU A 21 -4.59 23.23 -35.62
N PHE A 22 -3.44 22.68 -36.02
CA PHE A 22 -2.67 21.74 -35.21
C PHE A 22 -2.25 22.34 -33.87
N LEU A 23 -1.69 23.56 -33.87
CA LEU A 23 -1.33 24.29 -32.65
C LEU A 23 -2.57 24.59 -31.79
N GLY A 24 -3.69 24.95 -32.41
CA GLY A 24 -4.97 25.18 -31.72
C GLY A 24 -5.48 23.90 -31.04
N SER A 25 -5.41 22.77 -31.72
CA SER A 25 -5.77 21.46 -31.16
C SER A 25 -4.88 21.09 -29.98
N ILE A 26 -3.56 21.31 -30.06
CA ILE A 26 -2.65 21.09 -28.92
C ILE A 26 -3.04 22.02 -27.76
N GLY A 27 -3.31 23.30 -28.02
CA GLY A 27 -3.72 24.26 -27.00
C GLY A 27 -5.00 23.82 -26.26
N ILE A 28 -6.00 23.32 -27.00
CA ILE A 28 -7.25 22.80 -26.43
C ILE A 28 -7.02 21.52 -25.62
N ILE A 29 -6.26 20.55 -26.14
CA ILE A 29 -5.96 19.29 -25.45
C ILE A 29 -5.20 19.56 -24.14
N THR A 30 -4.20 20.44 -24.17
CA THR A 30 -3.42 20.81 -22.98
C THR A 30 -4.24 21.63 -21.99
N ALA A 31 -5.16 22.48 -22.44
CA ALA A 31 -6.11 23.17 -21.56
C ALA A 31 -7.08 22.20 -20.87
N TYR A 32 -7.60 21.20 -21.59
CA TYR A 32 -8.42 20.14 -21.00
C TYR A 32 -7.63 19.32 -19.97
N ASN A 33 -6.40 18.91 -20.30
CA ASN A 33 -5.53 18.20 -19.36
C ASN A 33 -5.22 19.05 -18.12
N THR A 34 -4.99 20.36 -18.29
CA THR A 34 -4.83 21.32 -17.18
C THR A 34 -6.05 21.25 -16.26
N PHE A 35 -7.26 21.37 -16.80
CA PHE A 35 -8.50 21.29 -16.02
C PHE A 35 -8.64 19.96 -15.27
N TYR A 36 -8.31 18.84 -15.92
CA TYR A 36 -8.30 17.51 -15.30
C TYR A 36 -7.31 17.45 -14.11
N HIS A 37 -6.08 17.90 -14.31
CA HIS A 37 -5.05 17.89 -13.26
C HIS A 37 -5.36 18.83 -12.11
N VAL A 38 -5.95 20.02 -12.37
CA VAL A 38 -6.44 20.93 -11.32
C VAL A 38 -7.52 20.25 -10.46
N THR A 39 -8.53 19.67 -11.10
CA THR A 39 -9.65 19.04 -10.39
C THR A 39 -9.15 17.87 -9.54
N LYS A 40 -8.27 17.03 -10.09
CA LYS A 40 -7.66 15.93 -9.35
C LYS A 40 -6.76 16.40 -8.21
N TYR A 41 -5.99 17.47 -8.42
CA TYR A 41 -5.15 18.07 -7.38
C TYR A 41 -5.99 18.48 -6.18
N PHE A 42 -7.07 19.24 -6.39
CA PHE A 42 -7.91 19.70 -5.29
C PHE A 42 -8.59 18.54 -4.55
N ASN A 43 -9.19 17.60 -5.28
CA ASN A 43 -9.84 16.43 -4.67
C ASN A 43 -8.87 15.60 -3.83
N LEU A 44 -7.68 15.30 -4.38
CA LEU A 44 -6.68 14.54 -3.63
C LEU A 44 -6.14 15.33 -2.45
N ASN A 45 -5.89 16.64 -2.60
CA ASN A 45 -5.38 17.46 -1.52
C ASN A 45 -6.37 17.51 -0.34
N GLU A 46 -7.66 17.61 -0.62
CA GLU A 46 -8.70 17.56 0.41
C GLU A 46 -8.78 16.18 1.07
N GLN A 47 -8.73 15.10 0.28
CA GLN A 47 -8.64 13.73 0.81
C GLN A 47 -7.43 13.56 1.73
N TRP A 48 -6.24 14.00 1.31
CA TRP A 48 -5.02 13.91 2.11
C TRP A 48 -5.08 14.75 3.38
N LYS A 49 -5.66 15.95 3.34
CA LYS A 49 -5.91 16.74 4.55
C LYS A 49 -6.80 15.99 5.54
N ASN A 50 -7.84 15.33 5.06
CA ASN A 50 -8.70 14.50 5.90
C ASN A 50 -7.94 13.30 6.47
N VAL A 51 -7.11 12.63 5.67
CA VAL A 51 -6.23 11.55 6.14
C VAL A 51 -5.31 12.02 7.27
N TYR A 52 -4.56 13.12 7.08
CA TYR A 52 -3.66 13.62 8.13
C TYR A 52 -4.42 14.05 9.39
N LYS A 53 -5.58 14.71 9.22
CA LYS A 53 -6.45 15.09 10.35
C LYS A 53 -6.95 13.86 11.12
N ASN A 54 -7.31 12.78 10.41
CA ASN A 54 -7.75 11.54 11.04
C ASN A 54 -6.59 10.86 11.77
N LEU A 55 -5.41 10.78 11.14
CA LEU A 55 -4.22 10.19 11.75
C LEU A 55 -3.71 10.97 12.96
N SER A 56 -3.93 12.29 13.01
CA SER A 56 -3.54 13.11 14.16
C SER A 56 -4.54 13.00 15.32
N ASN A 57 -5.84 12.83 15.03
CA ASN A 57 -6.90 13.04 16.03
C ASN A 57 -7.61 11.75 16.49
N GLN A 58 -7.52 10.64 15.75
CA GLN A 58 -8.28 9.43 16.07
C GLN A 58 -7.46 8.46 16.94
N GLU A 59 -8.13 7.91 17.96
CA GLU A 59 -7.72 6.65 18.56
C GLU A 59 -7.87 5.53 17.52
N PRO A 60 -6.94 4.55 17.49
CA PRO A 60 -7.02 3.46 16.54
C PRO A 60 -8.28 2.63 16.77
N TYR A 61 -8.92 2.19 15.68
CA TYR A 61 -10.02 1.23 15.76
C TYR A 61 -9.48 -0.14 16.17
N TYR A 62 -9.94 -0.69 17.28
CA TYR A 62 -9.49 -2.00 17.75
C TYR A 62 -10.29 -3.10 17.06
N LEU A 63 -9.62 -3.95 16.28
CA LEU A 63 -10.25 -5.16 15.73
C LEU A 63 -10.34 -6.24 16.82
N GLN A 64 -11.55 -6.64 17.21
CA GLN A 64 -11.76 -7.62 18.28
C GLN A 64 -12.80 -8.67 17.90
N GLY A 65 -12.66 -9.89 18.42
CA GLY A 65 -13.67 -10.94 18.33
C GLY A 65 -14.01 -11.36 16.91
N GLU A 66 -15.28 -11.26 16.52
CA GLU A 66 -15.76 -11.64 15.19
C GLU A 66 -15.15 -10.80 14.05
N GLU A 67 -14.75 -9.56 14.34
CA GLU A 67 -14.12 -8.68 13.34
C GLU A 67 -12.72 -9.14 12.96
N ALA A 68 -12.06 -9.94 13.81
CA ALA A 68 -10.80 -10.59 13.50
C ALA A 68 -10.97 -11.81 12.58
N LEU A 69 -12.21 -12.32 12.44
CA LEU A 69 -12.60 -13.36 11.48
C LEU A 69 -13.05 -12.75 10.14
N ILE A 70 -13.86 -11.68 10.21
CA ILE A 70 -14.37 -10.96 9.03
C ILE A 70 -14.06 -9.48 9.21
N TYR A 71 -13.07 -8.99 8.47
CA TYR A 71 -12.63 -7.61 8.63
C TYR A 71 -13.71 -6.59 8.23
N PRO A 72 -13.86 -5.48 8.97
CA PRO A 72 -14.93 -4.49 8.74
C PRO A 72 -14.95 -3.87 7.33
N TRP A 73 -13.80 -3.77 6.67
CA TRP A 73 -13.70 -3.22 5.30
C TRP A 73 -14.17 -4.19 4.20
N LEU A 74 -14.47 -5.44 4.54
CA LEU A 74 -15.09 -6.41 3.65
C LEU A 74 -16.61 -6.35 3.72
N ILE A 75 -17.15 -5.93 4.86
CA ILE A 75 -18.58 -5.75 5.06
C ILE A 75 -19.03 -4.66 4.06
N ASP A 76 -20.00 -5.00 3.22
CA ASP A 76 -20.53 -4.16 2.15
C ASP A 76 -19.50 -3.68 1.10
N ASN A 77 -18.34 -4.34 1.01
CA ASN A 77 -17.24 -3.98 0.11
C ASN A 77 -16.78 -2.51 0.26
N ASN A 78 -16.76 -2.01 1.50
CA ASN A 78 -16.53 -0.60 1.79
C ASN A 78 -15.05 -0.22 2.03
N ILE A 79 -14.13 -0.85 1.30
CA ILE A 79 -12.69 -0.61 1.47
C ILE A 79 -12.28 0.85 1.15
N LYS A 80 -13.11 1.61 0.42
CA LYS A 80 -12.86 3.04 0.16
C LYS A 80 -12.97 3.90 1.41
N ASP A 81 -13.92 3.60 2.29
CA ASP A 81 -14.11 4.38 3.52
C ASP A 81 -13.14 3.95 4.62
N TRP A 82 -12.50 2.78 4.46
CA TRP A 82 -11.50 2.27 5.39
C TRP A 82 -10.06 2.57 5.00
N GLU A 83 -9.81 2.86 3.73
CA GLU A 83 -8.47 3.25 3.28
C GLU A 83 -7.97 4.45 4.09
N PHE A 84 -6.77 4.32 4.64
CA PHE A 84 -6.13 5.28 5.54
C PHE A 84 -6.68 5.40 6.97
N LYS A 85 -7.67 4.58 7.37
CA LYS A 85 -8.07 4.51 8.79
C LYS A 85 -7.01 3.81 9.62
N GLN A 86 -6.84 4.30 10.85
CA GLN A 86 -5.92 3.70 11.80
C GLN A 86 -6.61 2.55 12.55
N VAL A 87 -5.95 1.40 12.58
CA VAL A 87 -6.43 0.20 13.26
C VAL A 87 -5.37 -0.31 14.23
N ARG A 88 -5.83 -0.99 15.27
CA ARG A 88 -5.00 -1.75 16.20
C ARG A 88 -5.51 -3.18 16.25
N ILE A 89 -4.59 -4.13 16.08
CA ILE A 89 -4.92 -5.53 15.85
C ILE A 89 -3.98 -6.39 16.70
N ARG A 90 -4.54 -7.40 17.34
CA ARG A 90 -3.81 -8.42 18.08
C ARG A 90 -3.72 -9.70 17.27
N GLY A 91 -2.60 -10.40 17.37
CA GLY A 91 -2.35 -11.63 16.63
C GLY A 91 -0.90 -12.03 16.71
N TYR A 92 -0.42 -12.80 15.74
CA TYR A 92 0.99 -13.18 15.65
C TYR A 92 1.47 -13.19 14.20
N PHE A 93 2.76 -12.98 14.01
CA PHE A 93 3.40 -13.08 12.70
C PHE A 93 3.77 -14.52 12.40
N LYS A 94 3.53 -14.96 11.15
CA LYS A 94 4.23 -16.13 10.61
C LYS A 94 5.68 -15.76 10.31
N ASP A 95 6.59 -16.73 10.27
CA ASP A 95 8.02 -16.47 10.02
C ASP A 95 8.32 -16.02 8.59
N GLU A 96 7.44 -16.34 7.66
CA GLU A 96 7.67 -16.09 6.25
C GLU A 96 7.60 -14.58 5.91
N ARG A 97 8.42 -14.14 4.96
CA ARG A 97 8.51 -12.73 4.55
C ARG A 97 8.36 -12.61 3.03
N PHE A 98 7.73 -11.53 2.59
CA PHE A 98 7.57 -11.19 1.17
C PHE A 98 8.11 -9.79 0.89
N PHE A 99 8.92 -9.66 -0.15
CA PHE A 99 9.61 -8.41 -0.46
C PHE A 99 9.03 -7.76 -1.71
N VAL A 100 8.63 -6.50 -1.58
CA VAL A 100 8.14 -5.68 -2.70
C VAL A 100 9.10 -4.52 -2.91
N ARG A 101 9.74 -4.47 -4.07
CA ARG A 101 10.70 -3.43 -4.44
C ARG A 101 10.06 -2.05 -4.36
N ARG A 102 10.70 -1.15 -3.61
CA ARG A 102 10.24 0.22 -3.42
C ARG A 102 11.42 1.16 -3.25
N LYS A 103 11.31 2.34 -3.88
CA LYS A 103 12.26 3.43 -3.70
C LYS A 103 11.77 4.35 -2.59
N ARG A 104 12.61 4.62 -1.59
CA ARG A 104 12.35 5.55 -0.49
C ARG A 104 13.51 6.53 -0.39
N ASP A 105 13.21 7.83 -0.35
CA ASP A 105 14.20 8.91 -0.22
C ASP A 105 15.40 8.81 -1.18
N GLY A 106 15.13 8.43 -2.43
CA GLY A 106 16.16 8.30 -3.46
C GLY A 106 16.91 6.96 -3.46
N LYS A 107 16.73 6.11 -2.45
CA LYS A 107 17.39 4.81 -2.31
C LYS A 107 16.48 3.65 -2.74
N GLU A 108 17.07 2.67 -3.42
CA GLU A 108 16.39 1.42 -3.77
C GLU A 108 16.32 0.50 -2.55
N GLY A 109 15.20 -0.19 -2.39
CA GLY A 109 14.99 -1.13 -1.30
C GLY A 109 13.71 -1.93 -1.47
N PHE A 110 13.20 -2.46 -0.37
CA PHE A 110 12.02 -3.31 -0.34
C PHE A 110 11.09 -2.93 0.80
N LEU A 111 9.80 -2.89 0.55
CA LEU A 111 8.78 -3.07 1.57
C LEU A 111 8.77 -4.55 1.96
N VAL A 112 8.73 -4.80 3.27
CA VAL A 112 8.72 -6.15 3.82
C VAL A 112 7.33 -6.45 4.33
N PHE A 113 6.73 -7.50 3.81
CA PHE A 113 5.42 -7.97 4.20
C PHE A 113 5.52 -9.27 4.97
N ALA A 114 4.73 -9.40 6.01
CA ALA A 114 4.59 -10.63 6.79
C ALA A 114 3.09 -11.02 6.88
N PRO A 115 2.76 -12.32 6.78
CA PRO A 115 1.43 -12.80 7.14
C PRO A 115 1.21 -12.63 8.65
N PHE A 116 0.10 -12.01 9.04
CA PHE A 116 -0.29 -11.80 10.43
C PHE A 116 -1.62 -12.52 10.68
N VAL A 117 -1.59 -13.49 11.58
CA VAL A 117 -2.77 -14.30 11.94
C VAL A 117 -3.55 -13.56 13.01
N THR A 118 -4.77 -13.15 12.68
CA THR A 118 -5.65 -12.37 13.57
C THR A 118 -6.63 -13.24 14.34
N ALA A 119 -7.01 -14.39 13.77
CA ALA A 119 -7.92 -15.32 14.41
C ALA A 119 -7.73 -16.74 13.88
N VAL A 120 -8.12 -17.73 14.68
CA VAL A 120 -8.05 -19.13 14.28
C VAL A 120 -9.38 -19.83 14.55
N LYS A 121 -10.01 -20.33 13.50
CA LYS A 121 -11.23 -21.12 13.60
C LYS A 121 -10.87 -22.60 13.64
N ARG A 122 -11.02 -23.20 14.81
CA ARG A 122 -11.00 -24.66 14.95
C ARG A 122 -12.31 -25.20 14.44
N LEU A 123 -12.26 -26.00 13.38
CA LEU A 123 -13.43 -26.74 12.93
C LEU A 123 -13.72 -27.82 13.96
N ASN A 124 -14.70 -27.58 14.84
CA ASN A 124 -15.21 -28.61 15.73
C ASN A 124 -15.59 -29.81 14.86
N HIS A 125 -14.90 -30.93 15.05
CA HIS A 125 -15.27 -32.18 14.42
C HIS A 125 -15.72 -33.17 15.47
N ARG A 126 -16.77 -33.89 15.08
CA ARG A 126 -17.21 -35.13 15.70
C ARG A 126 -15.97 -35.98 16.03
N PRO A 127 -15.98 -36.74 17.14
CA PRO A 127 -14.80 -37.37 17.77
C PRO A 127 -14.03 -38.41 16.93
N GLN A 128 -14.25 -38.51 15.61
CA GLN A 128 -13.71 -39.57 14.75
C GLN A 128 -12.78 -39.09 13.64
N ILE A 129 -12.58 -37.78 13.42
CA ILE A 129 -11.65 -37.27 12.40
C ILE A 129 -10.51 -36.54 13.11
N LYS A 130 -9.35 -37.20 13.17
CA LYS A 130 -8.22 -36.82 14.04
C LYS A 130 -7.32 -35.70 13.50
N GLU A 131 -7.56 -35.16 12.30
CA GLU A 131 -6.56 -34.32 11.61
C GLU A 131 -7.20 -33.25 10.71
N VAL A 132 -8.01 -32.35 11.28
CA VAL A 132 -8.39 -31.13 10.54
C VAL A 132 -7.58 -29.97 11.06
N LEU A 133 -6.69 -29.47 10.19
CA LEU A 133 -5.86 -28.32 10.47
C LEU A 133 -6.74 -27.10 10.81
N PRO A 134 -6.35 -26.28 11.80
CA PRO A 134 -7.06 -25.06 12.13
C PRO A 134 -7.13 -24.12 10.91
N VAL A 135 -8.26 -23.42 10.73
CA VAL A 135 -8.41 -22.40 9.68
C VAL A 135 -7.94 -21.07 10.22
N GLU A 136 -6.81 -20.58 9.73
CA GLU A 136 -6.22 -19.31 10.13
C GLU A 136 -6.76 -18.16 9.28
N HIS A 137 -7.16 -17.09 9.94
CA HIS A 137 -7.54 -15.83 9.32
C HIS A 137 -6.32 -14.91 9.30
N VAL A 138 -5.83 -14.64 8.09
CA VAL A 138 -4.58 -13.92 7.85
C VAL A 138 -4.85 -12.57 7.19
N ILE A 139 -4.09 -11.57 7.62
CA ILE A 139 -3.93 -10.29 6.93
C ILE A 139 -2.44 -10.06 6.63
N PHE A 140 -2.14 -9.36 5.54
CA PHE A 140 -0.76 -8.96 5.28
C PHE A 140 -0.44 -7.65 5.98
N VAL A 141 0.74 -7.59 6.57
CA VAL A 141 1.24 -6.39 7.25
C VAL A 141 2.55 -6.00 6.60
N ASN A 142 2.63 -4.78 6.08
CA ASN A 142 3.90 -4.16 5.75
C ASN A 142 4.57 -3.76 7.08
N ILE A 143 5.62 -4.47 7.45
CA ILE A 143 6.34 -4.27 8.71
C ILE A 143 7.35 -3.13 8.63
N GLY A 144 7.73 -2.71 7.42
CA GLY A 144 8.62 -1.59 7.19
C GLY A 144 9.38 -1.66 5.86
N TRP A 145 10.28 -0.70 5.66
CA TRP A 145 11.15 -0.62 4.49
C TRP A 145 12.59 -0.99 4.84
N VAL A 146 13.25 -1.75 3.97
CA VAL A 146 14.67 -2.11 4.09
C VAL A 146 15.43 -1.69 2.84
N ALA A 147 16.60 -1.10 2.99
CA ALA A 147 17.46 -0.78 1.85
C ALA A 147 17.96 -2.06 1.17
N LEU A 148 18.26 -2.00 -0.13
CA LEU A 148 18.75 -3.15 -0.90
C LEU A 148 19.98 -3.81 -0.26
N GLU A 149 20.89 -3.01 0.30
CA GLU A 149 22.11 -3.46 0.98
C GLU A 149 21.84 -4.22 2.29
N HIS A 150 20.69 -3.99 2.92
CA HIS A 150 20.26 -4.60 4.18
C HIS A 150 19.20 -5.69 4.00
N GLN A 151 18.92 -6.13 2.77
CA GLN A 151 17.91 -7.16 2.53
C GLN A 151 18.19 -8.45 3.33
N LYS A 152 19.46 -8.82 3.49
CA LYS A 152 19.88 -10.03 4.23
C LYS A 152 19.81 -9.89 5.75
N SER A 153 19.71 -8.67 6.29
CA SER A 153 19.61 -8.45 7.74
C SER A 153 18.18 -8.56 8.26
N VAL A 154 17.20 -8.74 7.38
CA VAL A 154 15.84 -9.13 7.78
C VAL A 154 15.88 -10.62 8.10
N GLU A 155 16.25 -10.96 9.33
CA GLU A 155 16.24 -12.32 9.81
C GLU A 155 14.79 -12.85 9.86
N LEU A 156 14.57 -14.03 9.30
CA LEU A 156 13.32 -14.78 9.43
C LEU A 156 13.17 -15.18 10.90
N GLY A 157 12.51 -14.34 11.70
CA GLY A 157 12.24 -14.62 13.12
C GLY A 157 12.69 -13.54 14.12
N SER A 158 13.32 -12.44 13.67
CA SER A 158 13.60 -11.31 14.57
C SER A 158 12.29 -10.70 15.09
N GLU A 159 12.21 -10.40 16.39
CA GLU A 159 11.02 -9.80 17.02
C GLU A 159 10.72 -8.43 16.39
N ILE A 160 9.61 -8.36 15.65
CA ILE A 160 9.24 -7.17 14.88
C ILE A 160 8.64 -6.11 15.80
N ALA A 161 8.07 -6.49 16.93
CA ALA A 161 7.36 -5.62 17.85
C ALA A 161 7.47 -6.16 19.28
N PRO A 162 7.31 -5.30 20.31
CA PRO A 162 7.41 -5.73 21.69
C PRO A 162 6.40 -6.84 21.98
N GLN A 163 6.88 -7.90 22.62
CA GLN A 163 6.02 -8.99 23.09
C GLN A 163 4.96 -8.41 24.03
N LEU A 164 3.72 -8.87 23.90
CA LEU A 164 2.74 -8.54 24.94
C LEU A 164 2.98 -9.44 26.15
N ASP A 165 3.28 -8.82 27.29
CA ASP A 165 3.25 -9.46 28.60
C ASP A 165 1.80 -9.87 28.91
N LEU A 166 1.44 -11.06 28.46
CA LEU A 166 0.15 -11.69 28.71
C LEU A 166 0.23 -12.43 30.04
N ASP A 167 -0.59 -12.00 31.00
CA ASP A 167 -0.80 -12.74 32.24
C ASP A 167 -1.31 -14.16 31.87
N GLU A 168 -0.67 -15.22 32.38
CA GLU A 168 -0.91 -16.62 31.96
C GLU A 168 -2.40 -17.03 32.03
N SER A 169 -3.18 -16.36 32.88
CA SER A 169 -4.63 -16.54 33.02
C SER A 169 -5.46 -16.08 31.81
N GLN A 170 -4.95 -15.17 30.96
CA GLN A 170 -5.68 -14.64 29.80
C GLN A 170 -5.63 -15.56 28.56
N PHE A 171 -4.69 -16.50 28.52
CA PHE A 171 -4.60 -17.51 27.45
C PHE A 171 -5.78 -18.50 27.44
N TYR A 172 -6.44 -18.70 28.59
CA TYR A 172 -7.57 -19.62 28.71
C TYR A 172 -8.88 -19.05 28.13
N THR A 173 -8.94 -17.74 27.89
CA THR A 173 -10.09 -17.07 27.27
C THR A 173 -9.62 -15.91 26.40
N ASP A 174 -8.90 -16.20 25.30
CA ASP A 174 -8.61 -15.16 24.31
C ASP A 174 -9.89 -14.81 23.53
N PHE A 175 -10.66 -13.85 24.07
CA PHE A 175 -11.85 -13.29 23.44
C PHE A 175 -11.56 -12.52 22.14
N TYR A 176 -10.29 -12.19 21.88
CA TYR A 176 -9.87 -11.35 20.75
C TYR A 176 -9.54 -12.19 19.51
N THR A 177 -8.78 -13.27 19.67
CA THR A 177 -8.30 -14.09 18.54
C THR A 177 -8.91 -15.50 18.48
N GLN A 178 -9.56 -15.94 19.57
CA GLN A 178 -10.05 -17.31 19.78
C GLN A 178 -8.94 -18.40 19.70
N LEU A 179 -7.67 -18.02 19.85
CA LEU A 179 -6.53 -18.93 19.97
C LEU A 179 -6.56 -19.66 21.32
N ASN A 180 -7.48 -20.61 21.48
CA ASN A 180 -7.58 -21.40 22.70
C ASN A 180 -6.66 -22.64 22.60
N PRO A 181 -5.59 -22.80 23.40
CA PRO A 181 -4.81 -24.04 23.40
C PRO A 181 -5.71 -25.24 23.73
N ASN A 182 -5.46 -26.41 23.13
CA ASN A 182 -6.27 -27.60 23.44
C ASN A 182 -6.03 -27.98 24.92
N PRO A 183 -7.05 -27.94 25.80
CA PRO A 183 -6.88 -28.30 27.21
C PRO A 183 -6.45 -29.77 27.40
N GLU A 184 -6.68 -30.63 26.41
CA GLU A 184 -6.33 -32.05 26.46
C GLU A 184 -4.86 -32.34 26.10
N ASN A 185 -4.13 -31.39 25.53
CA ASN A 185 -2.73 -31.58 25.16
C ASN A 185 -1.85 -30.35 25.47
N PRO A 186 -1.59 -30.07 26.76
CA PRO A 186 -0.83 -28.89 27.22
C PRO A 186 0.67 -28.92 26.88
N ASN A 187 1.16 -29.97 26.21
CA ASN A 187 2.57 -30.15 25.84
C ASN A 187 2.89 -29.70 24.40
N GLU A 188 1.89 -29.45 23.56
CA GLU A 188 2.08 -28.71 22.29
C GLU A 188 2.15 -27.21 22.57
N LYS A 189 3.15 -26.81 23.36
CA LYS A 189 3.48 -25.39 23.59
C LYS A 189 4.38 -24.91 22.46
N GLU A 190 3.88 -24.81 21.23
CA GLU A 190 4.38 -23.72 20.40
C GLU A 190 3.94 -22.44 21.11
N GLN A 191 4.86 -21.82 21.85
CA GLN A 191 4.63 -20.52 22.50
C GLN A 191 4.53 -19.49 21.38
N ILE A 192 3.34 -19.38 20.79
CA ILE A 192 3.03 -18.36 19.80
C ILE A 192 3.10 -17.03 20.52
N THR A 193 4.07 -16.20 20.14
CA THR A 193 4.29 -14.89 20.74
C THR A 193 3.25 -13.92 20.21
N MET A 194 2.24 -13.64 21.03
CA MET A 194 1.21 -12.66 20.67
C MET A 194 1.82 -11.26 20.63
N THR A 195 1.43 -10.53 19.60
CA THR A 195 1.87 -9.18 19.33
C THR A 195 0.65 -8.31 19.06
N GLU A 196 0.72 -7.05 19.49
CA GLU A 196 -0.22 -6.02 19.06
C GLU A 196 0.45 -5.08 18.09
N ILE A 197 -0.20 -4.86 16.95
CA ILE A 197 0.27 -3.94 15.93
C ILE A 197 -0.73 -2.80 15.76
N GLN A 198 -0.19 -1.60 15.57
CA GLN A 198 -0.95 -0.44 15.15
C GLN A 198 -0.52 -0.08 13.73
N GLY A 199 -1.49 0.25 12.89
CA GLY A 199 -1.21 0.53 11.49
C GLY A 199 -2.36 1.18 10.76
N ILE A 200 -2.15 1.41 9.48
CA ILE A 200 -3.08 2.07 8.57
C ILE A 200 -3.58 1.05 7.55
N VAL A 201 -4.90 0.98 7.35
CA VAL A 201 -5.49 0.10 6.33
C VAL A 201 -5.17 0.62 4.93
N ARG A 202 -4.68 -0.27 4.06
CA ARG A 202 -4.27 0.05 2.69
C ARG A 202 -4.81 -0.98 1.71
N LYS A 203 -5.16 -0.53 0.52
CA LYS A 203 -5.53 -1.41 -0.59
C LYS A 203 -4.27 -1.97 -1.26
N GLY A 204 -4.41 -3.17 -1.83
CA GLY A 204 -3.44 -3.68 -2.79
C GLY A 204 -3.24 -2.72 -3.97
N GLU A 205 -2.08 -2.79 -4.59
CA GLU A 205 -1.81 -2.03 -5.80
C GLU A 205 -2.33 -2.78 -7.04
N THR A 206 -2.32 -2.14 -8.20
CA THR A 206 -2.67 -2.79 -9.47
C THR A 206 -1.51 -2.66 -10.46
N GLU A 207 -1.42 -3.62 -11.39
CA GLU A 207 -0.44 -3.59 -12.45
C GLU A 207 -0.58 -2.33 -13.29
N ASN A 208 0.54 -1.65 -13.54
CA ASN A 208 0.60 -0.50 -14.43
C ASN A 208 1.76 -0.66 -15.41
N TRP A 209 1.40 -1.14 -16.61
CA TRP A 209 2.31 -1.38 -17.72
C TRP A 209 3.04 -0.10 -18.19
N LEU A 210 2.39 1.06 -18.14
CA LEU A 210 2.97 2.33 -18.60
C LEU A 210 4.09 2.84 -17.68
N THR A 211 4.07 2.45 -16.40
CA THR A 211 5.09 2.85 -15.42
C THR A 211 6.12 1.76 -15.17
N GLY A 212 6.09 0.67 -15.94
CA GLY A 212 7.00 -0.48 -15.77
C GLY A 212 6.71 -1.30 -14.51
N ARG A 213 5.57 -1.08 -13.83
CA ARG A 213 5.14 -1.83 -12.65
C ARG A 213 4.55 -3.17 -13.05
N ARG A 214 5.42 -4.08 -13.46
CA ARG A 214 5.08 -5.47 -13.77
C ARG A 214 5.75 -6.39 -12.77
N ASN A 215 4.98 -7.30 -12.19
CA ASN A 215 5.52 -8.36 -11.35
C ASN A 215 5.96 -9.51 -12.25
N TRP A 216 7.18 -10.00 -12.05
CA TRP A 216 7.71 -11.17 -12.76
C TRP A 216 7.92 -12.28 -11.72
N PRO A 217 6.93 -13.18 -11.53
CA PRO A 217 7.01 -14.20 -10.48
C PRO A 217 8.28 -15.05 -10.55
N GLN A 218 8.79 -15.29 -11.77
CA GLN A 218 10.01 -16.05 -12.05
C GLN A 218 11.27 -15.39 -11.49
N GLN A 219 11.26 -14.08 -11.26
CA GLN A 219 12.41 -13.32 -10.78
C GLN A 219 12.39 -13.08 -9.26
N SER A 220 11.33 -13.53 -8.55
CA SER A 220 11.14 -13.30 -7.11
C SER A 220 11.23 -11.83 -6.68
N ILE A 221 11.09 -10.89 -7.62
CA ILE A 221 11.14 -9.45 -7.39
C ILE A 221 9.81 -8.87 -7.85
N PHE A 222 9.04 -8.36 -6.88
CA PHE A 222 7.74 -7.73 -7.10
C PHE A 222 7.93 -6.22 -7.08
N ASN A 223 7.37 -5.52 -8.06
CA ASN A 223 7.47 -4.07 -8.22
C ASN A 223 6.23 -3.33 -7.68
N TRP A 224 5.18 -4.06 -7.30
CA TRP A 224 3.97 -3.54 -6.69
C TRP A 224 3.34 -4.55 -5.73
N VAL A 225 2.52 -4.05 -4.81
CA VAL A 225 1.88 -4.85 -3.74
C VAL A 225 0.71 -5.67 -4.29
N ASP A 226 0.99 -6.89 -4.71
CA ASP A 226 0.02 -7.84 -5.27
C ASP A 226 -0.53 -8.78 -4.19
N LEU A 227 -1.65 -8.37 -3.59
CA LEU A 227 -2.28 -9.15 -2.51
C LEU A 227 -2.88 -10.47 -3.00
N ASP A 228 -3.32 -10.57 -4.26
CA ASP A 228 -3.81 -11.84 -4.82
C ASP A 228 -2.67 -12.85 -4.94
N PHE A 229 -1.53 -12.42 -5.47
CA PHE A 229 -0.35 -13.26 -5.54
C PHE A 229 0.14 -13.64 -4.14
N MET A 230 0.26 -12.68 -3.22
CA MET A 230 0.71 -12.94 -1.84
C MET A 230 -0.20 -13.93 -1.12
N ALA A 231 -1.54 -13.77 -1.22
CA ALA A 231 -2.50 -14.69 -0.62
C ALA A 231 -2.33 -16.13 -1.11
N ARG A 232 -2.03 -16.32 -2.41
CA ARG A 232 -1.75 -17.63 -2.99
C ARG A 232 -0.37 -18.17 -2.60
N PHE A 233 0.65 -17.30 -2.58
CA PHE A 233 2.01 -17.65 -2.20
C PHE A 233 2.07 -18.22 -0.79
N PHE A 234 1.37 -17.56 0.15
CA PHE A 234 1.27 -17.97 1.56
C PHE A 234 0.13 -18.95 1.84
N ARG A 235 -0.57 -19.45 0.81
CA ARG A 235 -1.67 -20.43 0.91
C ARG A 235 -2.73 -20.06 1.95
N VAL A 236 -3.12 -18.79 1.95
CA VAL A 236 -4.07 -18.25 2.93
C VAL A 236 -5.48 -18.80 2.69
N PHE A 237 -6.20 -19.15 3.77
CA PHE A 237 -7.56 -19.69 3.68
C PHE A 237 -8.63 -18.60 3.47
N ASN A 238 -8.50 -17.45 4.12
CA ASN A 238 -9.40 -16.30 3.98
C ASN A 238 -9.01 -15.41 2.78
N LEU A 239 -9.03 -15.98 1.57
CA LEU A 239 -8.55 -15.32 0.34
C LEU A 239 -9.21 -13.95 0.08
N ASP A 240 -10.53 -13.83 0.24
CA ASP A 240 -11.22 -12.56 -0.03
C ASP A 240 -10.75 -11.45 0.91
N SER A 241 -10.55 -11.80 2.17
CA SER A 241 -10.03 -10.90 3.19
C SER A 241 -8.59 -10.47 2.92
N ALA A 242 -7.72 -11.44 2.66
CA ALA A 242 -6.29 -11.21 2.44
C ALA A 242 -6.00 -10.41 1.16
N LYS A 243 -6.91 -10.44 0.18
CA LYS A 243 -6.77 -9.73 -1.10
C LYS A 243 -7.32 -8.31 -1.09
N ALA A 244 -8.23 -8.00 -0.17
CA ALA A 244 -8.89 -6.70 -0.14
C ALA A 244 -7.96 -5.59 0.37
N ALA A 245 -7.21 -5.87 1.43
CA ALA A 245 -6.38 -4.89 2.10
C ALA A 245 -5.18 -5.50 2.83
N TYR A 246 -4.16 -4.67 3.06
CA TYR A 246 -3.05 -4.93 3.97
C TYR A 246 -2.98 -3.81 5.01
N ILE A 247 -2.18 -4.03 6.05
CA ILE A 247 -1.90 -3.03 7.09
C ILE A 247 -0.49 -2.48 6.89
N GLU A 248 -0.37 -1.17 6.75
CA GLU A 248 0.91 -0.47 6.87
C GLU A 248 1.18 -0.26 8.35
N ARG A 249 2.16 -0.96 8.94
CA ARG A 249 2.51 -0.78 10.35
C ARG A 249 3.00 0.65 10.58
N VAL A 250 2.46 1.30 11.62
CA VAL A 250 2.84 2.66 12.02
C VAL A 250 3.29 2.68 13.48
N VAL A 251 4.48 3.20 13.71
CA VAL A 251 5.04 3.45 15.06
C VAL A 251 5.02 4.95 15.39
N SER A 252 4.96 5.28 16.68
CA SER A 252 5.00 6.65 17.17
C SER A 252 6.40 7.26 17.06
N GLU A 253 7.42 6.48 17.38
CA GLU A 253 8.82 6.88 17.38
C GLU A 253 9.64 5.84 16.63
N LEU A 254 10.64 6.29 15.87
CA LEU A 254 11.56 5.40 15.20
C LEU A 254 12.64 4.98 16.20
N GLU A 255 12.78 3.67 16.39
CA GLU A 255 13.95 3.12 17.07
C GLU A 255 15.17 3.34 16.18
N GLU A 256 16.27 3.83 16.77
CA GLU A 256 17.53 4.01 16.05
C GLU A 256 18.08 2.62 15.66
N GLU A 257 18.35 2.42 14.37
CA GLU A 257 18.99 1.22 13.79
C GLU A 257 18.17 -0.11 13.76
N SER A 258 16.83 -0.06 13.81
CA SER A 258 16.00 -1.26 13.59
C SER A 258 15.70 -1.48 12.08
N TYR A 259 15.95 -2.70 11.57
CA TYR A 259 15.45 -3.14 10.26
C TYR A 259 14.36 -4.21 10.43
N PRO A 260 13.28 -4.16 9.63
CA PRO A 260 12.96 -3.13 8.64
C PRO A 260 12.50 -1.81 9.29
N ILE A 261 12.79 -0.69 8.65
CA ILE A 261 12.45 0.65 9.14
C ILE A 261 10.93 0.82 9.08
N PRO A 262 10.21 0.86 10.21
CA PRO A 262 8.76 0.98 10.21
C PRO A 262 8.31 2.33 9.65
N SER A 263 7.05 2.42 9.27
CA SER A 263 6.45 3.69 8.89
C SER A 263 6.05 4.47 10.15
N THR A 264 6.09 5.80 10.07
CA THR A 264 5.52 6.73 11.04
C THR A 264 4.28 7.38 10.43
N LYS A 265 3.52 8.12 11.24
CA LYS A 265 2.36 8.90 10.76
C LYS A 265 2.72 9.90 9.66
N GLU A 266 3.99 10.29 9.56
CA GLU A 266 4.46 11.31 8.63
C GLU A 266 5.05 10.72 7.34
N ASN A 267 5.67 9.54 7.45
CA ASN A 267 6.55 8.98 6.43
C ASN A 267 6.08 7.67 5.79
N PHE A 268 4.84 7.24 6.08
CA PHE A 268 4.25 6.04 5.47
C PHE A 268 4.21 6.12 3.94
N ASP A 269 4.27 4.98 3.26
CA ASP A 269 4.38 4.92 1.81
C ASP A 269 3.14 5.49 1.13
N LYS A 270 3.25 6.63 0.43
CA LYS A 270 2.11 7.26 -0.24
C LYS A 270 1.90 6.61 -1.62
N PRO A 271 0.66 6.43 -2.10
CA PRO A 271 0.40 6.01 -3.48
C PRO A 271 1.07 6.98 -4.46
N LEU A 272 1.50 6.50 -5.63
CA LEU A 272 2.20 7.32 -6.63
C LEU A 272 1.41 8.56 -7.07
N ILE A 273 0.08 8.42 -7.14
CA ILE A 273 -0.81 9.51 -7.54
C ILE A 273 -1.09 10.36 -6.30
N THR A 274 -0.20 11.30 -6.05
CA THR A 274 -0.33 12.30 -4.99
C THR A 274 -0.76 13.66 -5.56
N PRO A 275 -1.21 14.60 -4.72
CA PRO A 275 -1.41 15.98 -5.14
C PRO A 275 -0.16 16.55 -5.83
N GLN A 276 1.05 16.24 -5.34
CA GLN A 276 2.30 16.72 -5.93
C GLN A 276 2.47 16.29 -7.39
N TYR A 277 2.12 15.05 -7.72
CA TYR A 277 2.13 14.57 -9.11
C TYR A 277 1.22 15.42 -10.00
N HIS A 278 -0.01 15.69 -9.57
CA HIS A 278 -0.94 16.52 -10.34
C HIS A 278 -0.50 17.98 -10.44
N SER A 279 0.14 18.53 -9.40
CA SER A 279 0.71 19.87 -9.41
C SER A 279 1.86 20.00 -10.44
N GLN A 280 2.73 19.00 -10.51
CA GLN A 280 3.81 18.97 -11.52
C GLN A 280 3.24 18.89 -12.94
N GLN A 281 2.30 17.97 -13.19
CA GLN A 281 1.64 17.84 -14.50
C GLN A 281 0.85 19.09 -14.89
N LEU A 282 0.23 19.76 -13.91
CA LEU A 282 -0.46 21.02 -14.11
C LEU A 282 0.49 22.10 -14.67
N SER A 283 1.65 22.28 -14.03
CA SER A 283 2.63 23.28 -14.44
C SER A 283 3.11 23.07 -15.89
N LEU A 284 3.35 21.81 -16.27
CA LEU A 284 3.76 21.43 -17.62
C LEU A 284 2.65 21.71 -18.65
N ASN A 285 1.41 21.33 -18.35
CA ASN A 285 0.28 21.53 -19.27
C ASN A 285 -0.08 23.01 -19.45
N ILE A 286 0.02 23.83 -18.39
CA ILE A 286 -0.16 25.29 -18.49
C ILE A 286 0.92 25.87 -19.41
N ALA A 287 2.19 25.52 -19.19
CA ALA A 287 3.29 26.02 -20.01
C ALA A 287 3.10 25.66 -21.49
N LEU A 288 2.73 24.41 -21.79
CA LEU A 288 2.45 23.96 -23.16
C LEU A 288 1.27 24.69 -23.79
N SER A 289 0.16 24.87 -23.05
CA SER A 289 -1.02 25.57 -23.55
C SER A 289 -0.71 27.03 -23.88
N VAL A 290 -0.03 27.75 -22.98
CA VAL A 290 0.40 29.14 -23.20
C VAL A 290 1.34 29.23 -24.41
N LEU A 291 2.30 28.32 -24.53
CA LEU A 291 3.21 28.28 -25.67
C LEU A 291 2.48 28.04 -27.00
N SER A 292 1.49 27.13 -27.03
CA SER A 292 0.70 26.87 -28.23
C SER A 292 -0.11 28.09 -28.67
N PHE A 293 -0.82 28.75 -27.75
CA PHE A 293 -1.60 29.94 -28.08
C PHE A 293 -0.74 31.15 -28.41
N ALA A 294 0.37 31.37 -27.69
CA ALA A 294 1.33 32.41 -28.03
C ALA A 294 1.94 32.18 -29.42
N SER A 295 2.28 30.93 -29.76
CA SER A 295 2.80 30.60 -31.09
C SER A 295 1.82 30.96 -32.21
N ILE A 296 0.52 30.70 -32.04
CA ILE A 296 -0.51 31.10 -33.01
C ILE A 296 -0.55 32.62 -33.16
N LEU A 297 -0.48 33.37 -32.06
CA LEU A 297 -0.48 34.84 -32.07
C LEU A 297 0.76 35.42 -32.76
N PHE A 298 1.94 34.86 -32.51
CA PHE A 298 3.20 35.28 -33.14
C PHE A 298 3.31 34.88 -34.61
N LEU A 299 2.65 33.81 -35.04
CA LEU A 299 2.62 33.39 -36.45
C LEU A 299 1.65 34.22 -37.32
N LYS A 300 0.74 34.97 -36.70
CA LYS A 300 -0.16 35.92 -37.40
C LYS A 300 0.48 37.29 -37.67
N ARG A 301 1.61 37.60 -37.05
CA ARG A 301 2.41 38.81 -37.31
C ARG A 301 3.48 38.54 -38.36
#